data_AF-A0A1S1RIT3-F1
#
_entry.id   AF-A0A1S1RIT3-F1
#
_cell.length_a   1.000
_cell.length_b   1.000
_cell.length_c   1.000
_cell.angle_alpha   90.00
_cell.angle_beta   90.00
_cell.angle_gamma   90.00
#
_symmetry.space_group_name_H-M   'P 1'
#
loop_
_entity.id
_entity.type
_entity.pdbx_description
1 polymer ?
#
loop_
_entity_poly.entity_id
_entity_poly.type
_entity_poly.pdbx_seq_one_letter_code
_entity_poly.pdbx_strand_id
1 'polypeptide(L)' 'MTLLASLLRDFGDVDRGRLLALINKSIVDERAAVAAGATPRRGYDVGPRLRRTRLRPAAPRADIRLV' A
#
# COMPACT_ATOMS: atom_id res chain seq x y z
N MET A 1 -14.33 0.67 9.74
CA MET A 1 -13.95 0.36 8.33
C MET A 1 -12.76 -0.59 8.36
N THR A 2 -12.82 -1.72 7.66
CA THR A 2 -11.75 -2.75 7.67
C THR A 2 -10.78 -2.56 6.49
N LEU A 3 -9.54 -3.01 6.62
CA LEU A 3 -8.54 -3.00 5.52
C LEU A 3 -9.08 -3.74 4.29
N LEU A 4 -9.75 -4.87 4.50
CA LEU A 4 -10.39 -5.65 3.44
C LEU A 4 -11.44 -4.82 2.70
N ALA A 5 -12.31 -4.11 3.42
CA ALA A 5 -13.29 -3.24 2.80
C ALA A 5 -12.64 -2.08 2.01
N SER A 6 -11.49 -1.56 2.49
CA SER A 6 -10.75 -0.51 1.79
C SER A 6 -10.06 -1.01 0.52
N LEU A 7 -9.51 -2.23 0.54
CA LEU A 7 -8.82 -2.82 -0.62
C LEU A 7 -9.80 -3.25 -1.71
N LEU A 8 -11.02 -3.62 -1.32
CA LEU A 8 -12.05 -4.12 -2.23
C LEU A 8 -13.01 -3.03 -2.69
N ARG A 9 -12.79 -1.76 -2.33
CA ARG A 9 -13.74 -0.67 -2.57
C ARG A 9 -13.96 -0.38 -4.06
N ASP A 10 -12.89 -0.48 -4.84
CA ASP A 10 -12.88 -0.07 -6.25
C ASP A 10 -12.93 -1.27 -7.22
N PHE A 11 -13.11 -2.49 -6.70
CA PHE A 11 -13.18 -3.71 -7.49
C PHE A 11 -14.62 -4.18 -7.69
N GLY A 12 -14.98 -4.52 -8.93
CA GLY A 12 -16.24 -5.21 -9.23
C GLY A 12 -16.28 -6.63 -8.65
N ASP A 13 -17.46 -7.21 -8.48
CA ASP A 13 -17.65 -8.48 -7.77
C ASP A 13 -16.83 -9.66 -8.35
N VAL A 14 -16.62 -9.69 -9.67
CA VAL A 14 -15.81 -10.71 -10.34
C VAL A 14 -14.33 -10.60 -9.93
N ASP A 15 -13.76 -9.40 -9.99
CA ASP A 15 -12.37 -9.16 -9.61
C ASP A 15 -12.16 -9.27 -8.09
N ARG A 16 -13.20 -8.91 -7.32
CA ARG A 16 -13.24 -9.07 -5.87
C ARG A 16 -13.07 -10.52 -5.46
N GLY A 17 -13.82 -11.44 -6.09
CA GLY A 17 -13.70 -12.87 -5.84
C GLY A 17 -12.30 -13.40 -6.18
N ARG A 18 -11.76 -12.99 -7.32
CA ARG A 18 -10.41 -13.38 -7.77
C ARG A 18 -9.32 -12.88 -6.81
N LEU A 19 -9.42 -11.63 -6.36
CA LEU A 19 -8.45 -11.03 -5.44
C LEU A 19 -8.47 -11.72 -4.07
N LEU A 20 -9.67 -12.03 -3.54
CA LEU A 20 -9.82 -12.80 -2.30
C LEU A 20 -9.22 -14.20 -2.41
N ALA A 21 -9.42 -14.87 -3.56
CA ALA A 21 -8.82 -16.18 -3.80
C ALA A 21 -7.28 -16.13 -3.82
N LEU A 22 -6.70 -15.10 -4.45
CA LEU A 22 -5.25 -14.89 -4.47
C LEU A 22 -4.69 -14.60 -3.07
N ILE A 23 -5.35 -13.76 -2.28
CA ILE A 23 -4.96 -13.46 -0.90
C ILE A 23 -4.98 -14.75 -0.06
N ASN A 24 -6.06 -15.53 -0.17
CA ASN A 24 -6.18 -16.77 0.60
C ASN A 24 -5.09 -17.78 0.21
N LYS A 25 -4.83 -17.95 -1.10
CA LYS A 25 -3.75 -18.82 -1.58
C LYS A 25 -2.39 -18.41 -1.01
N SER A 26 -2.06 -17.12 -1.07
CA SER A 26 -0.79 -16.60 -0.54
C SER A 26 -0.64 -16.88 0.96
N ILE A 27 -1.71 -16.74 1.74
CA ILE A 27 -1.68 -17.01 3.19
C ILE A 27 -1.46 -18.50 3.47
N VAL A 28 -2.12 -19.38 2.72
CA VAL A 28 -1.95 -20.84 2.86
C VAL A 28 -0.52 -21.25 2.51
N ASP A 29 0.00 -20.75 1.39
CA ASP A 29 1.36 -21.06 0.93
C ASP A 29 2.40 -20.56 1.94
N GLU A 30 2.23 -19.35 2.48
CA GLU A 30 3.13 -18.80 3.49
C GLU A 30 3.07 -19.59 4.81
N ARG A 31 1.88 -20.01 5.24
CA ARG A 31 1.73 -20.87 6.43
C ARG A 31 2.40 -22.23 6.24
N ALA A 32 2.26 -22.83 5.05
CA ALA A 32 2.93 -24.08 4.73
C ALA A 32 4.47 -23.91 4.73
N ALA A 33 4.97 -22.81 4.16
CA ALA A 33 6.40 -22.50 4.19
C ALA A 33 6.92 -22.30 5.62
N VAL A 34 6.18 -21.60 6.48
CA VAL A 34 6.54 -21.41 7.89
C VAL A 34 6.53 -22.74 8.65
N ALA A 35 5.52 -23.59 8.42
CA ALA A 35 5.47 -24.93 8.99
C ALA A 35 6.64 -25.81 8.53
N ALA A 36 7.13 -25.59 7.30
CA ALA A 36 8.33 -26.23 6.77
C ALA A 36 9.65 -25.60 7.27
N GLY A 37 9.60 -24.62 8.18
CA GLY A 37 10.76 -24.02 8.83
C GLY A 37 11.24 -22.71 8.21
N ALA A 38 10.52 -22.14 7.24
CA ALA A 38 10.83 -20.80 6.75
C ALA A 38 10.56 -19.73 7.83
N THR A 39 11.42 -18.72 7.92
CA THR A 39 11.17 -17.57 8.78
C THR A 39 10.00 -16.74 8.22
N PRO A 40 8.99 -16.36 9.04
CA PRO A 40 7.89 -15.53 8.59
C PRO A 40 8.41 -14.22 7.99
N ARG A 41 8.01 -13.91 6.77
CA ARG A 41 8.30 -12.60 6.17
C ARG A 41 7.34 -11.62 6.82
N ARG A 42 7.83 -10.76 7.73
CA ARG A 42 7.01 -9.68 8.28
C ARG A 42 6.54 -8.81 7.12
N GLY A 43 5.27 -8.96 6.75
CA GLY A 43 4.62 -8.14 5.75
C GLY A 43 4.81 -6.68 6.10
N TYR A 44 5.23 -5.89 5.12
CA TYR A 44 5.44 -4.46 5.22
C TYR A 44 4.39 -3.82 6.14
N ASP A 45 4.86 -3.09 7.14
CA ASP A 45 4.00 -2.39 8.08
C ASP A 45 3.18 -1.36 7.29
N VAL A 46 1.92 -1.70 7.01
CA VAL A 46 0.93 -0.79 6.41
C VAL A 46 0.40 0.14 7.50
N GLY A 47 1.31 0.75 8.26
CA GLY A 47 1.01 1.89 9.09
C GLY A 47 0.38 3.01 8.27
N PRO A 48 -0.32 3.97 8.90
CA PRO A 48 -0.91 5.10 8.19
C PRO A 48 0.18 5.79 7.38
N ARG A 49 0.09 5.68 6.04
CA ARG A 49 1.02 6.33 5.10
C ARG A 49 1.02 7.83 5.40
N LEU A 50 2.02 8.30 6.15
CA LEU A 50 2.32 9.72 6.25
C LEU A 50 2.61 10.22 4.83
N ARG A 51 1.65 10.94 4.25
CA ARG A 51 1.85 11.69 3.01
C ARG A 51 2.98 12.68 3.27
N ARG A 52 4.22 12.30 2.92
CA ARG A 52 5.31 13.24 2.75
C ARG A 52 5.04 14.06 1.49
N THR A 53 4.16 15.04 1.61
CA THR A 53 4.10 16.16 0.67
C THR A 53 5.43 16.88 0.79
N ARG A 54 6.36 16.65 -0.15
CA ARG A 54 7.48 17.57 -0.32
C ARG A 54 6.87 18.87 -0.81
N LEU A 55 6.66 19.81 0.11
CA LEU A 55 6.43 21.20 -0.26
C LEU A 55 7.66 21.63 -1.05
N ARG A 56 7.52 21.75 -2.36
CA ARG A 56 8.50 22.42 -3.21
C ARG A 56 8.56 23.87 -2.70
N PRO A 57 9.69 24.35 -2.16
CA PRO A 57 9.80 25.77 -1.85
C PRO A 57 9.56 26.53 -3.16
N ALA A 58 8.56 27.41 -3.13
CA ALA A 58 8.30 28.35 -4.20
C ALA A 58 9.60 29.13 -4.46
N ALA A 59 9.96 29.25 -5.74
CA ALA A 59 11.14 30.01 -6.16
C ALA A 59 11.10 31.42 -5.53
N PRO A 60 12.21 31.92 -4.96
CA PRO A 60 12.25 33.29 -4.50
C PRO A 60 11.99 34.22 -5.69
N ARG A 61 11.01 35.12 -5.52
CA ARG A 61 10.73 36.23 -6.43
C ARG A 61 12.03 37.01 -6.62
N ALA A 62 12.58 36.99 -7.82
CA ALA A 62 13.66 37.89 -8.19
C ALA A 62 13.07 39.28 -8.45
N ASP A 63 13.57 40.24 -7.69
CA ASP A 63 13.23 41.65 -7.78
C ASP A 63 13.43 42.21 -9.19
N ILE A 64 12.38 42.78 -9.76
CA ILE A 64 12.48 43.59 -10.98
C ILE A 64 13.06 44.94 -10.56
N ARG A 65 14.33 45.21 -10.93
CA ARG A 65 14.87 46.58 -10.92
C ARG A 65 14.54 47.26 -12.24
N LEU A 66 13.76 48.33 -12.16
CA LEU A 66 13.60 49.33 -13.22
C LEU A 66 14.87 50.19 -13.29
N VAL A 67 15.54 50.20 -14.44
CA VAL A 67 16.41 51.29 -14.92
C VAL A 67 16.07 51.50 -16.40
#